data_AF-A0A2D5WIL7-F1
#
_entry.id   AF-A0A2D5WIL7-F1
#
_cell.length_a   1.000
_cell.length_b   1.000
_cell.length_c   1.000
_cell.angle_alpha   90.00
_cell.angle_beta   90.00
_cell.angle_gamma   90.00
#
_symmetry.space_group_name_H-M   'P 1'
#
loop_
_entity.id
_entity.type
_entity.pdbx_description
1 polymer ?
#
loop_
_entity_poly.entity_id
_entity_poly.type
_entity_poly.pdbx_seq_one_letter_code
_entity_poly.pdbx_strand_id
1 'polypeptide(L)'
;MKDMAKVGLSIAAIVLCGGFIVKSVISSGKSADFPDGGTWTECNACGEMQLIDPETRGRFYDDNPSQMGQPMVCPMCKRGRLKDGLKCPLNGCFYIQAGQMADGRPVCPKCKKPLP
;
A
#
# COMPACT_ATOMS: atom_id res chain seq x y z
N MET A 1 -52.41 22.19 -14.92
CA MET A 1 -52.95 21.89 -13.58
C MET A 1 -52.09 20.79 -12.96
N LYS A 2 -51.72 20.97 -11.68
CA LYS A 2 -50.96 20.08 -10.75
C LYS A 2 -49.44 20.02 -10.92
N ASP A 3 -48.67 20.86 -10.22
CA ASP A 3 -48.23 20.76 -8.81
C ASP A 3 -47.10 19.73 -8.63
N MET A 4 -45.84 20.17 -8.61
CA MET A 4 -45.04 20.52 -7.42
C MET A 4 -44.53 19.31 -6.63
N ALA A 5 -43.24 18.98 -6.83
CA ALA A 5 -42.39 18.46 -5.76
C ALA A 5 -40.96 18.99 -5.95
N LYS A 6 -40.71 20.06 -5.20
CA LYS A 6 -39.44 20.70 -4.89
C LYS A 6 -38.53 19.71 -4.15
N VAL A 7 -37.33 19.44 -4.68
CA VAL A 7 -36.19 18.99 -3.87
C VAL A 7 -34.99 19.86 -4.25
N GLY A 8 -34.73 20.84 -3.40
CA GLY A 8 -33.48 21.58 -3.38
C GLY A 8 -32.46 20.93 -2.43
N LEU A 9 -31.32 21.61 -2.32
CA LEU A 9 -30.11 21.30 -1.56
C LEU A 9 -29.24 20.17 -2.18
N SER A 10 -27.91 20.28 -2.29
CA SER A 10 -26.99 21.31 -1.84
C SER A 10 -25.62 21.13 -2.52
N ILE A 11 -25.04 22.28 -2.82
CA ILE A 11 -23.62 22.66 -2.90
C ILE A 11 -22.62 21.60 -2.40
N ALA A 12 -21.66 21.25 -3.26
CA ALA A 12 -20.27 21.07 -2.85
C ALA A 12 -19.36 21.61 -3.95
N ALA A 13 -18.94 22.85 -3.78
CA ALA A 13 -17.82 23.43 -4.50
C ALA A 13 -16.55 22.68 -4.08
N ILE A 14 -15.94 21.92 -4.98
CA ILE A 14 -14.60 21.37 -4.79
C ILE A 14 -13.63 22.42 -5.35
N VAL A 15 -13.29 23.37 -4.49
CA VAL A 15 -12.22 24.34 -4.72
C VAL A 15 -10.98 23.85 -3.97
N LEU A 16 -9.92 23.61 -4.75
CA LEU A 16 -8.50 23.70 -4.40
C LEU A 16 -7.97 22.76 -3.30
N CYS A 17 -7.39 21.65 -3.74
CA CYS A 17 -5.99 21.34 -3.43
C CYS A 17 -5.38 20.70 -4.68
N GLY A 18 -4.26 21.25 -5.17
CA GLY A 18 -3.49 20.68 -6.25
C GLY A 18 -3.15 19.22 -5.93
N GLY A 19 -3.64 18.33 -6.76
CA GLY A 19 -3.35 16.91 -6.67
C GLY A 19 -3.48 16.40 -8.08
N PHE A 20 -2.37 16.48 -8.82
CA PHE A 20 -2.17 15.75 -10.05
C PHE A 20 -2.78 14.35 -9.87
N ILE A 21 -3.90 14.08 -10.55
CA ILE A 21 -4.42 12.72 -10.68
C ILE A 21 -3.48 12.04 -11.67
N VAL A 22 -2.29 11.68 -11.20
CA VAL A 22 -1.63 10.52 -11.76
C VAL A 22 -2.56 9.38 -11.36
N LYS A 23 -3.29 8.85 -12.34
CA LYS A 23 -3.78 7.46 -12.30
C LYS A 23 -2.53 6.58 -12.17
N SER A 24 -1.89 6.60 -11.01
CA SER A 24 -1.00 5.53 -10.60
C SER A 24 -1.95 4.36 -10.48
N VAL A 25 -1.84 3.46 -11.43
CA VAL A 25 -2.53 2.19 -11.45
C VAL A 25 -2.03 1.45 -10.20
N ILE A 26 -2.61 1.74 -9.04
CA ILE A 26 -2.54 0.87 -7.87
C ILE A 26 -3.45 -0.28 -8.25
N SER A 27 -2.92 -1.12 -9.15
CA SER A 27 -3.55 -2.36 -9.54
C SER A 27 -3.77 -3.10 -8.23
N SER A 28 -5.04 -3.25 -7.85
CA SER A 28 -5.50 -4.30 -6.93
C SER A 28 -5.28 -5.67 -7.59
N GLY A 29 -4.05 -5.91 -8.03
CA GLY A 29 -3.60 -7.06 -8.77
C GLY A 29 -3.15 -8.10 -7.79
N LYS A 30 -3.75 -9.28 -7.89
CA LYS A 30 -3.27 -10.50 -7.26
C LYS A 30 -1.76 -10.59 -7.50
N SER A 31 -0.97 -10.33 -6.47
CA SER A 31 0.46 -10.54 -6.20
C SER A 31 1.49 -10.77 -7.33
N ALA A 32 1.16 -11.30 -8.51
CA ALA A 32 2.06 -11.84 -9.53
C ALA A 32 2.72 -10.82 -10.47
N ASP A 33 2.24 -9.57 -10.58
CA ASP A 33 2.60 -8.69 -11.70
C ASP A 33 3.53 -7.51 -11.39
N PHE A 34 4.32 -7.54 -10.30
CA PHE A 34 5.12 -6.37 -9.91
C PHE A 34 6.64 -6.59 -10.06
N PRO A 35 7.36 -5.67 -10.74
CA PRO A 35 8.78 -5.81 -11.10
C PRO A 35 9.71 -5.77 -9.88
N ASP A 36 10.88 -6.40 -10.01
CA ASP A 36 11.86 -6.70 -8.94
C ASP A 36 12.58 -5.49 -8.30
N GLY A 37 12.07 -4.27 -8.44
CA GLY A 37 12.77 -3.04 -8.02
C GLY A 37 12.21 -2.32 -6.79
N GLY A 38 11.05 -2.72 -6.27
CA GLY A 38 10.39 -1.99 -5.18
C GLY A 38 10.45 -2.71 -3.83
N THR A 39 10.17 -1.97 -2.75
CA THR A 39 9.99 -2.57 -1.42
C THR A 39 8.55 -3.01 -1.24
N TRP A 40 8.34 -4.28 -0.87
CA TRP A 40 7.03 -4.79 -0.52
C TRP A 40 6.59 -4.20 0.81
N THR A 41 5.37 -3.67 0.83
CA THR A 41 4.80 -3.08 2.03
C THR A 41 3.38 -3.58 2.28
N GLU A 42 2.99 -3.68 3.55
CA GLU A 42 1.61 -3.99 3.95
C GLU A 42 1.09 -2.90 4.89
N CYS A 43 -0.12 -2.43 4.64
CA CYS A 43 -0.76 -1.49 5.56
C CYS A 43 -1.26 -2.19 6.83
N ASN A 44 -0.82 -1.72 8.00
CA ASN A 44 -1.28 -2.26 9.28
C ASN A 44 -2.77 -2.01 9.61
N ALA A 45 -3.47 -1.14 8.87
CA ALA A 45 -4.86 -0.79 9.13
C ALA A 45 -5.84 -1.44 8.13
N CYS A 46 -5.51 -1.44 6.84
CA CYS A 46 -6.38 -2.02 5.81
C CYS A 46 -5.86 -3.33 5.21
N GLY A 47 -4.65 -3.77 5.56
CA GLY A 47 -4.06 -5.03 5.06
C GLY A 47 -3.61 -4.98 3.61
N GLU A 48 -3.73 -3.84 2.93
CA GLU A 48 -3.40 -3.74 1.52
C GLU A 48 -1.89 -3.85 1.30
N MET A 49 -1.49 -4.80 0.45
CA MET A 49 -0.11 -5.01 0.04
C MET A 49 0.22 -4.15 -1.17
N GLN A 50 1.35 -3.45 -1.13
CA GLN A 50 1.75 -2.48 -2.15
C GLN A 50 3.25 -2.56 -2.37
N LEU A 51 3.66 -2.48 -3.63
CA LEU A 51 5.06 -2.28 -4.00
C LEU A 51 5.33 -0.78 -4.09
N ILE A 52 6.23 -0.27 -3.25
CA ILE A 52 6.65 1.13 -3.29
C ILE A 52 8.06 1.18 -3.87
N ASP A 53 8.22 1.84 -5.00
CA ASP A 53 9.53 2.07 -5.60
C ASP A 53 10.34 3.13 -4.81
N PRO A 54 11.68 3.13 -4.94
CA PRO A 54 12.54 4.04 -4.19
C PRO A 54 12.27 5.52 -4.47
N GLU A 55 11.90 5.90 -5.70
CA GLU A 55 11.61 7.30 -6.05
C GLU A 55 10.33 7.77 -5.35
N THR A 56 9.26 6.98 -5.41
CA THR A 56 7.99 7.30 -4.72
C THR A 56 8.20 7.45 -3.22
N ARG A 57 9.02 6.56 -2.63
CA ARG A 57 9.39 6.66 -1.21
C ARG A 57 10.22 7.90 -0.91
N GLY A 58 11.20 8.23 -1.76
CA GLY A 58 12.01 9.44 -1.64
C GLY A 58 11.15 10.70 -1.65
N ARG A 59 10.31 10.86 -2.68
CA ARG A 59 9.38 12.00 -2.80
C ARG A 59 8.46 12.15 -1.59
N PHE A 60 7.96 11.05 -1.03
CA PHE A 60 7.14 11.12 0.19
C PHE A 60 7.89 11.78 1.34
N TYR A 61 9.16 11.44 1.57
CA TYR A 61 9.94 12.04 2.65
C TYR A 61 10.45 13.45 2.30
N ASP A 62 10.71 13.74 1.02
CA ASP A 62 11.02 15.10 0.56
C ASP A 62 9.83 16.05 0.83
N ASP A 63 8.61 15.60 0.54
CA ASP A 63 7.37 16.36 0.80
C ASP A 63 6.99 16.38 2.30
N ASN A 64 7.47 15.40 3.08
CA ASN A 64 7.14 15.22 4.49
C ASN A 64 8.41 15.02 5.34
N PRO A 65 9.30 16.02 5.44
CA PRO A 65 10.60 15.86 6.10
C PRO A 65 10.46 15.52 7.59
N SER A 66 9.39 15.96 8.24
CA SER A 66 9.08 15.61 9.63
C SER A 66 8.77 14.13 9.86
N GLN A 67 8.54 13.37 8.79
CA GLN A 67 8.27 11.92 8.84
C GLN A 67 9.47 11.07 8.44
N MET A 68 10.65 11.69 8.22
CA MET A 68 11.87 10.95 7.90
C MET A 68 12.18 9.90 8.99
N GLY A 69 12.44 8.67 8.55
CA GLY A 69 12.67 7.52 9.44
C GLY A 69 11.40 6.90 10.06
N GLN A 70 10.22 7.47 9.80
CA GLN A 70 8.93 6.87 10.20
C GLN A 70 8.32 6.10 9.02
N PRO A 71 7.60 4.99 9.25
CA PRO A 71 6.95 4.28 8.16
C PRO A 71 5.92 5.18 7.43
N MET A 72 5.86 5.08 6.11
CA MET A 72 4.96 5.91 5.29
C MET A 72 3.50 5.72 5.70
N VAL A 73 2.70 6.79 5.61
CA VAL A 73 1.24 6.68 5.75
C VAL A 73 0.70 5.91 4.54
N CYS A 74 -0.22 4.99 4.76
CA CYS A 74 -0.83 4.22 3.68
C CYS A 74 -1.59 5.16 2.73
N PRO A 75 -1.22 5.25 1.44
CA PRO A 75 -1.88 6.14 0.50
C PRO A 75 -3.32 5.72 0.19
N MET A 76 -3.62 4.43 0.35
CA MET A 76 -4.95 3.84 0.08
C MET A 76 -5.98 4.21 1.16
N CYS A 77 -5.68 3.92 2.42
CA CYS A 77 -6.65 4.11 3.50
C CYS A 77 -6.42 5.36 4.35
N LYS A 78 -5.25 6.01 4.23
CA LYS A 78 -4.81 7.19 5.01
C LYS A 78 -4.89 7.07 6.54
N ARG A 79 -5.16 5.87 7.05
CA ARG A 79 -5.34 5.57 8.48
C ARG A 79 -4.20 4.75 9.07
N GLY A 80 -3.59 3.90 8.25
CA GLY A 80 -2.51 3.02 8.66
C GLY A 80 -1.14 3.49 8.20
N ARG A 81 -0.14 2.75 8.65
CA ARG A 81 1.27 2.88 8.28
C ARG A 81 1.66 1.66 7.45
N LEU A 82 2.48 1.88 6.43
CA LEU A 82 3.05 0.83 5.61
C LEU A 82 4.19 0.17 6.38
N LYS A 83 4.17 -1.15 6.48
CA LYS A 83 5.28 -1.94 7.04
C LYS A 83 6.07 -2.55 5.91
N ASP A 84 7.37 -2.34 5.89
CA ASP A 84 8.27 -2.98 4.93
C ASP A 84 8.39 -4.47 5.25
N GLY A 85 8.50 -5.27 4.20
CA GLY A 85 8.71 -6.70 4.30
C GLY A 85 9.04 -7.31 2.95
N LEU A 86 8.84 -8.62 2.87
CA LEU A 86 9.19 -9.46 1.74
C LEU A 86 7.96 -10.21 1.27
N LYS A 87 7.93 -10.51 -0.02
CA LYS A 87 6.94 -11.39 -0.63
C LYS A 87 7.51 -12.80 -0.74
N CYS A 88 6.71 -13.80 -0.34
CA CYS A 88 7.06 -15.19 -0.52
C CYS A 88 7.04 -15.53 -2.03
N PRO A 89 8.14 -16.04 -2.62
CA PRO A 89 8.20 -16.34 -4.06
C PRO A 89 7.28 -17.51 -4.45
N LEU A 90 6.93 -18.37 -3.50
CA LEU A 90 6.12 -19.56 -3.75
C LEU A 90 4.61 -19.28 -3.79
N ASN A 91 4.11 -18.46 -2.87
CA ASN A 91 2.67 -18.24 -2.66
C ASN A 91 2.27 -16.75 -2.61
N GLY A 92 3.22 -15.83 -2.78
CA GLY A 92 2.95 -14.39 -2.76
C GLY A 92 2.62 -13.80 -1.38
N CYS A 93 2.78 -14.54 -0.29
CA CYS A 93 2.48 -14.05 1.06
C CYS A 93 3.44 -12.95 1.50
N PHE A 94 2.92 -11.91 2.15
CA PHE A 94 3.74 -10.91 2.84
C PHE A 94 4.29 -11.46 4.16
N TYR A 95 5.57 -11.21 4.43
CA TYR A 95 6.22 -11.48 5.70
C TYR A 95 7.32 -10.46 5.99
N ILE A 96 7.47 -10.08 7.26
CA ILE A 96 8.50 -9.10 7.68
C ILE A 96 9.81 -9.83 8.02
N GLN A 97 9.71 -11.04 8.57
CA GLN A 97 10.86 -11.85 8.96
C GLN A 97 10.61 -13.31 8.55
N ALA A 98 11.60 -13.92 7.90
CA ALA A 98 11.54 -15.34 7.58
C ALA A 98 11.55 -16.16 8.89
N GLY A 99 10.80 -17.26 8.90
CA GLY A 99 11.00 -18.29 9.93
C GLY A 99 12.25 -19.10 9.63
N GLN A 100 12.62 -20.00 10.55
CA GLN A 100 13.67 -20.99 10.33
C GLN A 100 13.14 -22.39 10.62
N MET A 101 13.58 -23.35 9.79
CA MET A 101 13.43 -24.78 10.04
C MET A 101 14.44 -25.25 11.09
N ALA A 102 14.26 -26.46 11.62
CA ALA A 102 15.18 -27.05 12.60
C ALA A 102 16.61 -27.24 12.05
N ASP A 103 16.76 -27.37 10.73
CA ASP A 103 18.03 -27.47 10.02
C ASP A 103 18.63 -26.09 9.64
N GLY A 104 18.02 -24.99 10.10
CA GLY A 104 18.49 -23.62 9.86
C GLY A 104 18.04 -22.99 8.54
N ARG A 105 17.39 -23.74 7.64
CA ARG A 105 16.93 -23.18 6.35
C ARG A 105 15.80 -22.16 6.55
N PRO A 106 15.76 -21.08 5.76
CA PRO A 106 14.70 -20.08 5.85
C PRO A 106 13.38 -20.66 5.35
N VAL A 107 12.29 -20.31 6.03
CA VAL A 107 10.93 -20.76 5.68
C VAL A 107 9.98 -19.57 5.70
N CYS A 108 9.04 -19.53 4.75
CA CYS A 108 7.98 -18.53 4.80
C CYS A 108 7.12 -18.77 6.06
N PRO A 109 6.98 -17.79 6.96
CA PRO A 109 6.24 -18.00 8.21
C PRO A 109 4.74 -18.21 7.99
N LYS A 110 4.20 -17.77 6.84
CA LYS A 110 2.79 -17.87 6.47
C LYS A 110 2.45 -19.22 5.84
N CYS A 111 3.14 -19.60 4.75
CA CYS A 111 2.82 -20.83 4.04
C CYS A 111 3.66 -22.05 4.47
N LYS A 112 4.61 -21.86 5.40
CA LYS A 112 5.50 -22.91 5.95
C LYS A 112 6.31 -23.66 4.88
N LYS A 113 6.51 -23.06 3.71
CA LYS A 113 7.33 -23.60 2.63
C LYS A 113 8.75 -23.03 2.69
N PRO A 114 9.78 -23.84 2.39
CA PRO A 114 11.17 -23.36 2.32
C PRO A 114 11.31 -22.18 1.37
N LEU A 115 12.08 -21.18 1.76
CA LEU A 115 12.47 -20.08 0.88
C LEU A 115 13.76 -20.48 0.14
N PRO A 116 13.94 -20.03 -1.11
CA PRO A 116 15.19 -20.23 -1.85
C PRO A 116 16.37 -19.52 -1.19
#